data_AF-A0A8S9RZ91-F1
#
_entry.id   AF-A0A8S9RZ91-F1
#
_cell.length_a   1.000
_cell.length_b   1.000
_cell.length_c   1.000
_cell.angle_alpha   90.00
_cell.angle_beta   90.00
_cell.angle_gamma   90.00
#
_symmetry.space_group_name_H-M   'P 1'
#
loop_
_entity.id
_entity.type
_entity.pdbx_description
1 polymer ?
#
loop_
_entity_poly.entity_id
_entity_poly.type
_entity_poly.pdbx_seq_one_letter_code
_entity_poly.pdbx_strand_id
1 'polypeptide(L)'
;MNDKHFRRIYRDPLELVGYAESECQAWFNANERTPTNQFSGCGWVWMDNIRNAQLMGTRKHVRRESPLHSEGKALRWAMENMLQHSTCQSFETDCKEPGAWPSFATELERIETLQICFPDFKITYVPRTQNQISDSLARTARSFHRELYFIGCSIPVWLLRPPQV
;
A
#
# COMPACT_ATOMS: atom_id res chain seq x y z
N MET A 1 18.74 -34.14 -2.83
CA MET A 1 18.97 -33.20 -3.93
C MET A 1 17.60 -32.82 -4.48
N ASN A 2 17.14 -31.60 -4.22
CA ASN A 2 15.89 -31.08 -4.79
C ASN A 2 16.23 -29.85 -5.61
N ASP A 3 16.21 -30.02 -6.93
CA ASP A 3 16.39 -28.96 -7.91
C ASP A 3 15.10 -28.13 -7.98
N LYS A 4 15.12 -26.91 -7.40
CA LYS A 4 14.05 -25.93 -7.61
C LYS A 4 14.46 -25.04 -8.77
N HIS A 5 13.92 -25.33 -9.94
CA HIS A 5 14.01 -24.46 -11.12
C HIS A 5 13.36 -23.10 -10.84
N PHE A 6 14.16 -22.12 -10.43
CA PHE A 6 13.79 -20.73 -10.58
C PHE A 6 13.95 -20.36 -12.05
N ARG A 7 12.82 -20.30 -12.77
CA ARG A 7 12.78 -19.77 -14.13
C ARG A 7 13.05 -18.27 -14.06
N ARG A 8 14.34 -17.91 -14.00
CA ARG A 8 14.85 -16.54 -14.08
C ARG A 8 14.47 -16.04 -15.48
N ILE A 9 13.40 -15.27 -15.57
CA ILE A 9 13.08 -14.53 -16.79
C ILE A 9 14.22 -13.52 -16.94
N TYR A 10 15.19 -13.80 -17.80
CA TYR A 10 16.19 -12.81 -18.22
C TYR A 10 15.44 -11.75 -19.03
N ARG A 11 14.84 -10.79 -18.35
CA ARG A 11 14.46 -9.52 -18.97
C ARG A 11 15.73 -8.69 -19.11
N ASP A 12 15.94 -8.12 -20.28
CA ASP A 12 16.98 -7.11 -20.51
C ASP A 12 16.85 -6.02 -19.42
N PRO A 13 17.94 -5.65 -18.73
CA PRO A 13 17.93 -4.52 -17.80
C PRO A 13 17.25 -3.26 -18.35
N LEU A 14 17.38 -2.98 -19.65
CA LEU A 14 16.71 -1.84 -20.30
C LEU A 14 15.19 -2.03 -20.45
N GLU A 15 14.73 -3.27 -20.71
CA GLU A 15 13.29 -3.59 -20.70
C GLU A 15 12.69 -3.51 -19.30
N LEU A 16 13.44 -3.90 -18.26
CA LEU A 16 13.01 -3.76 -16.87
C LEU A 16 12.87 -2.29 -16.49
N VAL A 17 13.81 -1.44 -16.89
CA VAL A 17 13.75 0.01 -16.68
C VAL A 17 12.59 0.61 -17.46
N GLY A 18 12.42 0.28 -18.75
CA GLY A 18 11.32 0.78 -19.55
C GLY A 18 9.94 0.33 -19.04
N TYR A 19 9.81 -0.92 -18.58
CA TYR A 19 8.60 -1.40 -17.92
C TYR A 19 8.34 -0.63 -16.62
N ALA A 20 9.37 -0.47 -15.79
CA ALA A 20 9.31 0.31 -14.55
C ALA A 20 8.91 1.78 -14.79
N GLU A 21 9.40 2.42 -15.84
CA GLU A 21 9.08 3.79 -16.23
C GLU A 21 7.65 3.90 -16.77
N SER A 22 7.22 2.96 -17.61
CA SER A 22 5.86 2.92 -18.13
C SER A 22 4.81 2.75 -17.02
N GLU A 23 5.11 1.91 -16.02
CA GLU A 23 4.27 1.73 -14.82
C GLU A 23 4.25 3.02 -13.97
N CYS A 24 5.39 3.68 -13.80
CA CYS A 24 5.47 4.98 -13.11
C CYS A 24 4.67 6.07 -13.84
N GLN A 25 4.76 6.15 -15.17
CA GLN A 25 4.02 7.13 -15.96
C GLN A 25 2.52 6.85 -15.99
N ALA A 26 2.13 5.59 -16.16
CA ALA A 26 0.72 5.17 -16.09
C ALA A 26 0.14 5.48 -14.71
N TRP A 27 0.91 5.26 -13.65
CA TRP A 27 0.54 5.65 -12.30
C TRP A 27 0.40 7.16 -12.16
N PHE A 28 1.33 7.95 -12.70
CA PHE A 28 1.26 9.41 -12.62
C PHE A 28 0.01 9.93 -13.34
N ASN A 29 -0.26 9.46 -14.56
CA ASN A 29 -1.41 9.84 -15.37
C ASN A 29 -2.74 9.41 -14.72
N ALA A 30 -2.82 8.20 -14.18
CA ALA A 30 -4.02 7.71 -13.47
C ALA A 30 -4.31 8.50 -12.18
N ASN A 31 -3.31 9.21 -11.67
CA ASN A 31 -3.40 9.98 -10.45
C ASN A 31 -3.36 11.50 -10.68
N GLU A 32 -3.43 11.97 -11.92
CA GLU A 32 -3.57 13.39 -12.23
C GLU A 32 -4.87 13.95 -11.59
N ARG A 33 -4.84 15.19 -11.11
CA ARG A 33 -5.96 15.78 -10.35
C ARG A 33 -7.08 16.20 -11.29
N THR A 34 -8.14 15.41 -11.37
CA THR A 34 -9.42 15.82 -11.95
C THR A 34 -10.41 16.24 -10.85
N PRO A 35 -11.41 17.12 -11.12
CA PRO A 35 -12.40 17.56 -10.12
C PRO A 35 -13.21 16.42 -9.47
N THR A 36 -13.24 15.24 -10.09
CA THR A 36 -13.90 14.03 -9.59
C THR A 36 -13.02 13.21 -8.63
N ASN A 37 -11.74 13.54 -8.48
CA ASN A 37 -10.77 12.78 -7.68
C ASN A 37 -10.57 13.40 -6.28
N GLN A 38 -11.68 13.75 -5.61
CA GLN A 38 -11.67 14.41 -4.30
C GLN A 38 -11.29 13.50 -3.13
N PHE A 39 -11.19 12.19 -3.37
CA PHE A 39 -10.92 11.19 -2.34
C PHE A 39 -9.79 10.25 -2.75
N SER A 40 -9.00 9.88 -1.75
CA SER A 40 -7.98 8.85 -1.83
C SER A 40 -8.41 7.67 -0.95
N GLY A 41 -7.91 6.49 -1.30
CA GLY A 41 -8.06 5.31 -0.45
C GLY A 41 -6.69 4.86 0.03
N CYS A 42 -6.63 4.34 1.26
CA CYS A 42 -5.51 3.58 1.79
C CYS A 42 -5.96 2.14 2.03
N GLY A 43 -5.10 1.19 1.70
CA GLY A 43 -5.31 -0.23 1.99
C GLY A 43 -4.01 -0.86 2.46
N TRP A 44 -4.10 -1.78 3.41
CA TRP A 44 -2.97 -2.61 3.86
C TRP A 44 -3.47 -3.99 4.26
N VAL A 45 -2.59 -4.98 4.15
CA VAL A 45 -2.84 -6.35 4.61
C VAL A 45 -1.62 -6.86 5.37
N TRP A 46 -1.86 -7.49 6.50
CA TRP A 46 -0.88 -8.30 7.21
C TRP A 46 -1.13 -9.77 6.89
N MET A 47 -0.06 -10.45 6.47
CA MET A 47 -0.06 -11.86 6.13
C MET A 47 0.84 -12.63 7.09
N ASP A 48 0.45 -13.88 7.39
CA ASP A 48 1.33 -14.82 8.07
C ASP A 48 2.43 -15.37 7.15
N ASN A 49 3.29 -16.23 7.70
CA ASN A 49 4.42 -16.84 6.99
C ASN A 49 4.01 -17.74 5.81
N ILE A 50 2.72 -18.09 5.70
CA ILE A 50 2.15 -18.96 4.66
C ILE A 50 1.29 -18.11 3.70
N ARG A 51 1.38 -16.76 3.78
CA ARG A 51 0.63 -15.80 2.96
C ARG A 51 -0.88 -15.81 3.18
N ASN A 52 -1.36 -16.27 4.35
CA ASN A 52 -2.77 -16.06 4.70
C ASN A 52 -2.95 -14.67 5.31
N ALA A 53 -3.96 -13.94 4.84
CA ALA A 53 -4.33 -12.66 5.42
C ALA A 53 -4.86 -12.85 6.85
N GLN A 54 -4.21 -12.21 7.81
CA GLN A 54 -4.55 -12.27 9.23
C GLN A 54 -5.34 -11.03 9.66
N LEU A 55 -4.94 -9.86 9.13
CA LEU A 55 -5.59 -8.59 9.40
C LEU A 55 -5.44 -7.70 8.17
N MET A 56 -6.44 -6.88 7.90
CA MET A 56 -6.37 -5.90 6.83
C MET A 56 -7.12 -4.64 7.22
N GLY A 57 -6.73 -3.54 6.59
CA GLY A 57 -7.39 -2.26 6.76
C GLY A 57 -7.71 -1.64 5.41
N THR A 58 -8.87 -0.99 5.33
CA THR A 58 -9.20 -0.10 4.23
C THR A 58 -9.87 1.16 4.74
N ARG A 59 -9.44 2.31 4.24
CA ARG A 59 -10.03 3.59 4.60
C ARG A 59 -10.05 4.56 3.44
N LYS A 60 -11.05 5.42 3.45
CA LYS A 60 -11.18 6.55 2.54
C LYS A 60 -10.81 7.84 3.27
N HIS A 61 -10.11 8.73 2.60
CA HIS A 61 -9.80 10.07 3.11
C HIS A 61 -9.93 11.12 2.01
N VAL A 62 -10.17 12.37 2.41
CA VAL A 62 -10.21 13.49 1.45
C VAL A 62 -8.84 13.63 0.81
N ARG A 63 -8.80 13.65 -0.52
CA ARG A 63 -7.58 13.81 -1.31
C ARG A 63 -7.18 15.26 -1.34
N ARG A 64 -6.60 15.73 -0.23
CA ARG A 64 -5.96 17.05 -0.16
C ARG A 64 -4.54 17.05 -0.72
N GLU A 65 -3.96 15.86 -0.88
CA GLU A 65 -2.51 15.68 -1.05
C GLU A 65 -2.19 14.73 -2.22
N SER A 66 -0.90 14.53 -2.49
CA SER A 66 -0.43 13.71 -3.62
C SER A 66 -0.70 12.21 -3.40
N PRO A 67 -0.61 11.37 -4.45
CA PRO A 67 -0.68 9.92 -4.27
C PRO A 67 0.43 9.37 -3.37
N LEU A 68 1.65 9.91 -3.48
CA LEU A 68 2.78 9.55 -2.61
C LEU A 68 2.44 9.74 -1.13
N HIS A 69 1.67 10.80 -0.83
CA HIS A 69 1.17 11.04 0.50
C HIS A 69 0.15 9.99 0.97
N SER A 70 -0.65 9.43 0.06
CA SER A 70 -1.58 8.34 0.38
C SER A 70 -0.85 7.03 0.67
N GLU A 71 0.28 6.78 0.01
CA GLU A 71 1.16 5.64 0.32
C GLU A 71 1.79 5.79 1.72
N GLY A 72 2.36 6.95 2.06
CA GLY A 72 2.89 7.21 3.40
C GLY A 72 1.82 7.07 4.49
N LYS A 73 0.63 7.64 4.26
CA LYS A 73 -0.53 7.48 5.14
C LYS A 73 -0.93 6.01 5.33
N ALA A 74 -0.90 5.20 4.26
CA ALA A 74 -1.23 3.78 4.33
C ALA A 74 -0.20 3.01 5.17
N LEU A 75 1.10 3.25 4.95
CA LEU A 75 2.17 2.62 5.73
C LEU A 75 2.07 2.99 7.21
N ARG A 76 1.94 4.28 7.53
CA ARG A 76 1.81 4.75 8.92
C ARG A 76 0.67 4.02 9.62
N TRP A 77 -0.46 3.90 8.93
CA TRP A 77 -1.63 3.22 9.48
C TRP A 77 -1.41 1.72 9.66
N ALA A 78 -0.72 1.06 8.74
CA ALA A 78 -0.32 -0.33 8.91
C ALA A 78 0.59 -0.49 10.14
N MET A 79 1.60 0.37 10.31
CA MET A 79 2.50 0.36 11.47
C MET A 79 1.74 0.55 12.79
N GLU A 80 0.86 1.55 12.88
CA GLU A 80 0.00 1.80 14.06
C GLU A 80 -0.83 0.57 14.45
N ASN A 81 -1.29 -0.21 13.46
CA ASN A 81 -2.04 -1.45 13.70
C ASN A 81 -1.13 -2.63 14.06
N MET A 82 0.05 -2.74 13.43
CA MET A 82 0.98 -3.82 13.72
C MET A 82 1.48 -3.74 15.16
N LEU A 83 1.71 -2.53 15.70
CA LEU A 83 2.06 -2.33 17.11
C LEU A 83 0.98 -2.84 18.08
N GLN A 84 -0.29 -2.76 17.69
CA GLN A 84 -1.41 -3.14 18.56
C GLN A 84 -1.80 -4.61 18.44
N HIS A 85 -1.59 -5.21 17.27
CA HIS A 85 -2.25 -6.47 16.93
C HIS A 85 -1.29 -7.59 16.48
N SER A 86 0.01 -7.33 16.38
CA SER A 86 0.96 -8.31 15.86
C SER A 86 2.37 -8.15 16.41
N THR A 87 3.23 -9.13 16.13
CA THR A 87 4.69 -9.01 16.29
C THR A 87 5.38 -8.64 14.97
N CYS A 88 4.62 -8.19 13.96
CA CYS A 88 5.17 -7.89 12.64
C CYS A 88 6.08 -6.66 12.70
N GLN A 89 7.30 -6.81 12.16
CA GLN A 89 8.33 -5.76 12.10
C GLN A 89 8.72 -5.40 10.65
N SER A 90 8.24 -6.19 9.68
CA SER A 90 8.61 -6.06 8.26
C SER A 90 7.41 -5.63 7.43
N PHE A 91 7.62 -4.60 6.62
CA PHE A 91 6.62 -3.95 5.79
C PHE A 91 7.04 -4.02 4.31
N GLU A 92 6.05 -4.16 3.43
CA GLU A 92 6.23 -4.20 1.99
C GLU A 92 5.45 -3.05 1.34
N THR A 93 6.04 -2.39 0.34
CA THR A 93 5.40 -1.30 -0.41
C THR A 93 5.79 -1.34 -1.87
N ASP A 94 4.88 -0.96 -2.78
CA ASP A 94 5.15 -0.76 -4.20
C ASP A 94 5.57 0.67 -4.54
N CYS A 95 5.84 1.50 -3.53
CA CYS A 95 6.46 2.80 -3.70
C CYS A 95 7.99 2.65 -3.74
N LYS A 96 8.62 3.00 -4.87
CA LYS A 96 10.08 2.88 -5.08
C LYS A 96 10.91 3.84 -4.22
N GLU A 97 10.33 4.96 -3.81
CA GLU A 97 11.06 6.02 -3.11
C GLU A 97 10.38 6.39 -1.78
N PRO A 98 10.34 5.46 -0.80
CA PRO A 98 9.91 5.83 0.55
C PRO A 98 10.84 6.89 1.16
N GLY A 99 12.08 6.99 0.69
CA GLY A 99 13.03 8.06 1.07
C GLY A 99 12.85 9.39 0.34
N ALA A 100 11.97 9.49 -0.68
CA ALA A 100 11.58 10.76 -1.31
C ALA A 100 10.35 11.43 -0.64
N TRP A 101 10.01 10.96 0.56
CA TRP A 101 9.08 11.64 1.47
C TRP A 101 9.55 12.99 2.09
N PRO A 102 10.74 13.59 1.85
CA PRO A 102 11.11 14.89 2.43
C PRO A 102 10.18 16.05 2.08
N SER A 103 9.29 15.92 1.10
CA SER A 103 8.20 16.89 0.89
C SER A 103 7.06 16.80 1.92
N PHE A 104 7.12 15.86 2.87
CA PHE A 104 6.08 15.54 3.87
C PHE A 104 6.63 15.45 5.30
N ALA A 105 7.35 16.49 5.76
CA ALA A 105 8.03 16.51 7.06
C ALA A 105 7.19 15.94 8.21
N THR A 106 5.91 16.31 8.33
CA THR A 106 5.04 15.85 9.43
C THR A 106 4.65 14.37 9.33
N GLU A 107 4.39 13.84 8.14
CA GLU A 107 4.03 12.42 7.99
C GLU A 107 5.25 11.52 8.15
N LEU A 108 6.39 11.98 7.60
CA LEU A 108 7.66 11.31 7.75
C LEU A 108 8.08 11.26 9.23
N GLU A 109 7.99 12.38 9.97
CA GLU A 109 8.28 12.43 11.41
C GLU A 109 7.42 11.44 12.21
N ARG A 110 6.13 11.32 11.86
CA ARG A 110 5.24 10.34 12.51
C ARG A 110 5.66 8.90 12.20
N ILE A 111 6.05 8.62 10.96
CA ILE A 111 6.54 7.29 10.58
C ILE A 111 7.87 6.99 11.26
N GLU A 112 8.82 7.92 11.25
CA GLU A 112 10.11 7.80 11.95
C GLU A 112 9.93 7.59 13.46
N THR A 113 9.00 8.31 14.08
CA THR A 113 8.65 8.09 15.49
C THR A 113 8.11 6.68 15.72
N LEU A 114 7.23 6.19 14.84
CA LEU A 114 6.72 4.83 14.93
C LEU A 114 7.83 3.79 14.71
N GLN A 115 8.79 4.05 13.82
CA GLN A 115 9.93 3.14 13.57
C GLN A 115 10.72 2.83 14.84
N ILE A 116 10.84 3.78 15.78
CA ILE A 116 11.51 3.56 17.07
C ILE A 116 10.86 2.44 17.89
N CYS A 117 9.56 2.19 17.68
CA CYS A 117 8.83 1.11 18.35
C CYS A 117 9.06 -0.27 17.72
N PHE A 118 9.83 -0.36 16.64
CA PHE A 118 10.12 -1.60 15.91
C PHE A 118 11.63 -1.93 15.95
N PRO A 119 12.09 -2.77 16.90
CA PRO A 119 13.51 -3.08 17.07
C PRO A 119 14.19 -3.64 15.81
N ASP A 120 13.44 -4.39 14.99
CA ASP A 120 13.92 -5.01 13.75
C ASP A 120 13.17 -4.45 12.53
N PHE A 121 12.91 -3.14 12.52
CA PHE A 121 12.15 -2.48 11.46
C PHE A 121 12.75 -2.75 10.08
N LYS A 122 11.90 -3.18 9.15
CA LYS A 122 12.28 -3.36 7.75
C LYS A 122 11.17 -2.87 6.84
N ILE A 123 11.51 -2.05 5.85
CA ILE A 123 10.64 -1.75 4.71
C ILE A 123 11.30 -2.27 3.43
N THR A 124 10.54 -2.99 2.60
CA THR A 124 11.03 -3.51 1.33
C THR A 124 10.15 -3.08 0.18
N TYR A 125 10.79 -2.73 -0.93
CA TYR A 125 10.10 -2.50 -2.18
C TYR A 125 9.65 -3.83 -2.78
N VAL A 126 8.38 -3.91 -3.19
CA VAL A 126 7.83 -5.01 -3.97
C VAL A 126 7.18 -4.47 -5.25
N PRO A 127 7.23 -5.18 -6.38
CA PRO A 127 6.48 -4.78 -7.57
C PRO A 127 4.98 -4.68 -7.26
N ARG A 128 4.27 -3.74 -7.90
CA ARG A 128 2.82 -3.54 -7.74
C ARG A 128 2.01 -4.82 -7.97
N THR A 129 2.47 -5.70 -8.87
CA THR A 129 1.90 -7.02 -9.13
C THR A 129 1.94 -7.97 -7.93
N GLN A 130 2.75 -7.68 -6.91
CA GLN A 130 2.82 -8.41 -5.64
C GLN A 130 2.06 -7.71 -4.50
N ASN A 131 1.66 -6.44 -4.66
CA ASN A 131 0.89 -5.66 -3.68
C ASN A 131 -0.61 -5.57 -4.02
N GLN A 132 -1.14 -6.54 -4.76
CA GLN A 132 -2.49 -6.49 -5.34
C GLN A 132 -3.62 -6.37 -4.30
N ILE A 133 -3.47 -6.97 -3.12
CA ILE A 133 -4.50 -6.96 -2.07
C ILE A 133 -4.65 -5.55 -1.50
N SER A 134 -3.55 -4.92 -1.08
CA SER A 134 -3.53 -3.55 -0.55
C SER A 134 -4.06 -2.56 -1.59
N ASP A 135 -3.66 -2.73 -2.85
CA ASP A 135 -4.15 -1.96 -3.99
C ASP A 135 -5.66 -2.08 -4.19
N SER A 136 -6.17 -3.31 -4.14
CA SER A 136 -7.60 -3.57 -4.27
C SER A 136 -8.40 -2.97 -3.12
N LEU A 137 -7.89 -3.06 -1.90
CA LEU A 137 -8.46 -2.44 -0.70
C LEU A 137 -8.51 -0.91 -0.83
N ALA A 138 -7.42 -0.28 -1.29
CA ALA A 138 -7.35 1.17 -1.51
C ALA A 138 -8.30 1.64 -2.62
N ARG A 139 -8.37 0.90 -3.73
CA ARG A 139 -9.31 1.17 -4.83
C ARG A 139 -10.75 1.04 -4.38
N THR A 140 -11.05 -0.01 -3.61
CA THR A 140 -12.37 -0.25 -3.04
C THR A 140 -12.76 0.92 -2.14
N ALA A 141 -11.91 1.35 -1.21
CA ALA A 141 -12.18 2.54 -0.38
C ALA A 141 -12.51 3.79 -1.20
N ARG A 142 -11.74 4.04 -2.26
CA ARG A 142 -11.95 5.21 -3.13
C ARG A 142 -13.32 5.20 -3.80
N SER A 143 -13.86 4.01 -4.07
CA SER A 143 -15.16 3.85 -4.75
C SER A 143 -16.38 4.09 -3.85
N PHE A 144 -16.23 4.11 -2.52
CA PHE A 144 -17.35 4.36 -1.63
C PHE A 144 -17.82 5.81 -1.73
N HIS A 145 -19.13 6.04 -1.78
CA HIS A 145 -19.71 7.38 -1.73
C HIS A 145 -19.53 8.02 -0.34
N ARG A 146 -19.76 7.25 0.72
CA ARG A 146 -19.63 7.68 2.12
C ARG A 146 -18.22 7.51 2.65
N GLU A 147 -17.97 8.02 3.86
CA GLU A 147 -16.74 7.74 4.61
C GLU A 147 -16.60 6.23 4.85
N LEU A 148 -15.37 5.73 4.76
CA LEU A 148 -15.04 4.33 4.99
C LEU A 148 -13.84 4.24 5.92
N TYR A 149 -13.99 3.46 6.99
CA TYR A 149 -12.92 3.05 7.87
C TYR A 149 -13.20 1.62 8.33
N PHE A 150 -12.34 0.68 7.94
CA PHE A 150 -12.51 -0.73 8.27
C PHE A 150 -11.16 -1.35 8.64
N ILE A 151 -11.17 -2.15 9.71
CA ILE A 151 -10.09 -3.06 10.11
C ILE A 151 -10.75 -4.41 10.44
N GLY A 152 -10.23 -5.51 9.91
CA GLY A 152 -10.76 -6.84 10.19
C GLY A 152 -9.94 -7.97 9.58
N CYS A 153 -10.25 -9.21 9.97
CA CYS A 153 -9.58 -10.42 9.49
C CYS A 153 -10.21 -11.01 8.21
N SER A 154 -11.36 -10.51 7.78
CA SER A 154 -12.09 -10.99 6.60
C SER A 154 -12.75 -9.84 5.85
N ILE A 155 -12.79 -9.92 4.52
CA ILE A 155 -13.49 -8.94 3.67
C ILE A 155 -15.00 -9.16 3.79
N PRO A 156 -15.77 -8.21 4.35
CA PRO A 156 -17.21 -8.38 4.43
C PRO A 156 -17.86 -8.15 3.06
N VAL A 157 -19.01 -8.80 2.82
CA VAL A 157 -19.70 -8.77 1.52
C VAL A 157 -20.03 -7.34 1.06
N TRP A 158 -20.37 -6.46 2.00
CA TRP A 158 -20.68 -5.05 1.71
C TRP A 158 -19.46 -4.25 1.25
N LEU A 159 -18.23 -4.70 1.57
CA LEU A 159 -17.02 -4.01 1.16
C LEU A 159 -16.74 -4.21 -0.35
N LEU A 160 -17.05 -5.40 -0.87
CA LEU A 160 -16.90 -5.72 -2.30
C LEU A 160 -18.03 -5.17 -3.17
N ARG A 161 -19.17 -4.84 -2.56
CA ARG A 161 -20.35 -4.28 -3.23
C ARG A 161 -20.74 -2.98 -2.53
N PRO A 162 -20.02 -1.87 -2.81
CA PRO A 162 -20.36 -0.58 -2.27
C PRO A 162 -21.83 -0.27 -2.57
N PRO A 163 -22.63 0.16 -1.58
CA PRO A 163 -24.00 0.58 -1.84
C PRO A 163 -24.01 1.67 -2.92
N GLN A 164 -24.70 1.42 -4.02
CA GLN A 164 -24.99 2.44 -5.03
C GLN A 164 -26.08 3.33 -4.44
N VAL A 165 -25.70 4.48 -3.90
CA VAL A 165 -26.63 5.55 -3.49
C VAL A 165 -26.25 6.81 -4.22
#